data_AF-D4JBY6-F1
#
_entry.id   AF-D4JBY6-F1
#
_cell.length_a   1.000
_cell.length_b   1.000
_cell.length_c   1.000
_cell.angle_alpha   90.00
_cell.angle_beta   90.00
_cell.angle_gamma   90.00
#
_symmetry.space_group_name_H-M   'P 1'
#
loop_
_entity.id
_entity.type
_entity.pdbx_description
1 polymer ?
#
loop_
_entity_poly.entity_id
_entity_poly.type
_entity_poly.pdbx_seq_one_letter_code
_entity_poly.pdbx_strand_id
1 'polypeptide(L)'
;MMRKSRQKSEGNKGFTLIEVIIVVAIFATLLGIMIPSLNSVLGFHVRRTTESICSALDRTKSEAMNRLVAEVKISYVAGDGYYITYYLDRGKDGGSDENVREDQAEKIAPAKTRISYTDDNGTVHNMWEAGNTSLILTYNRATGGFRQIQTETIGQEQILDQLNQGKDVAFHDSGSYCSSMTILGGGSQKSIQLNKDAGTYKVVNEQPGN
;
A
#
# COMPACT_ATOMS: atom_id res chain seq x y z
N MET A 1 51.77 26.13 -66.51
CA MET A 1 51.23 26.77 -65.29
C MET A 1 50.37 25.73 -64.58
N MET A 2 50.86 25.13 -63.48
CA MET A 2 50.17 24.02 -62.81
C MET A 2 50.09 24.33 -61.31
N ARG A 3 48.89 24.65 -60.81
CA ARG A 3 48.64 24.99 -59.41
C ARG A 3 48.60 23.71 -58.57
N LYS A 4 49.56 23.55 -57.67
CA LYS A 4 49.58 22.49 -56.66
C LYS A 4 48.58 22.85 -55.55
N SER A 5 47.47 22.11 -55.47
CA SER A 5 46.52 22.20 -54.37
C SER A 5 47.16 21.69 -53.07
N ARG A 6 47.27 22.54 -52.04
CA ARG A 6 47.67 22.13 -50.69
C ARG A 6 46.49 21.41 -50.03
N GLN A 7 46.62 20.10 -49.85
CA GLN A 7 45.71 19.31 -49.03
C GLN A 7 46.04 19.58 -47.56
N LYS A 8 45.13 20.22 -46.82
CA LYS A 8 45.27 20.50 -45.39
C LYS A 8 44.84 19.24 -44.64
N SER A 9 45.79 18.48 -44.11
CA SER A 9 45.50 17.36 -43.21
C SER A 9 44.96 17.90 -41.90
N GLU A 10 43.71 17.60 -41.57
CA GLU A 10 43.17 17.82 -40.24
C GLU A 10 43.87 16.84 -39.29
N GLY A 11 44.80 17.35 -38.49
CA GLY A 11 45.50 16.54 -37.50
C GLY A 11 44.52 16.05 -36.45
N ASN A 12 44.59 14.76 -36.12
CA ASN A 12 43.84 14.18 -35.00
C ASN A 12 44.15 14.96 -33.72
N LYS A 13 43.18 15.77 -33.25
CA LYS A 13 43.26 16.42 -31.94
C LYS A 13 42.88 15.37 -30.90
N GLY A 14 43.90 14.70 -30.34
CA GLY A 14 43.70 13.82 -29.19
C GLY A 14 43.34 14.63 -27.95
N PHE A 15 42.64 14.00 -27.00
CA PHE A 15 42.40 14.58 -25.69
C PHE A 15 43.71 14.68 -24.91
N THR A 16 43.89 15.80 -24.20
CA THR A 16 45.04 15.96 -23.32
C THR A 16 44.89 15.06 -22.10
N LEU A 17 46.01 14.60 -21.54
CA LEU A 17 46.00 13.78 -20.32
C LEU A 17 45.25 14.49 -19.17
N ILE A 18 45.42 15.81 -19.08
CA ILE A 18 44.78 16.63 -18.05
C ILE A 18 43.25 16.70 -18.22
N GLU A 19 42.74 16.79 -19.46
CA GLU A 19 41.28 16.74 -19.71
C GLU A 19 40.70 15.41 -19.24
N VAL A 20 41.36 14.29 -19.52
CA VAL A 20 40.89 12.97 -19.10
C VAL A 20 40.85 12.85 -17.58
N ILE A 21 41.88 13.34 -16.87
CA ILE A 21 41.92 13.31 -15.41
C ILE A 21 40.78 14.12 -14.80
N ILE A 22 40.52 15.34 -15.32
CA ILE A 22 39.45 16.20 -14.83
C ILE A 22 38.08 15.57 -15.06
N VAL A 23 37.84 14.99 -16.25
CA VAL A 23 36.57 14.33 -16.58
C VAL A 23 36.33 13.12 -15.68
N VAL A 24 37.34 12.27 -15.45
CA VAL A 24 37.23 11.12 -14.56
C VAL A 24 36.96 11.55 -13.11
N ALA A 25 37.61 12.62 -12.65
CA ALA A 25 37.38 13.15 -11.30
C ALA A 25 35.95 13.66 -11.10
N ILE A 26 35.40 14.40 -12.07
CA ILE A 26 34.00 14.87 -12.03
C ILE A 26 33.04 13.68 -12.10
N PHE A 27 33.30 12.69 -12.95
CA PHE A 27 32.43 11.52 -13.05
C PHE A 27 32.43 10.69 -11.76
N ALA A 28 33.59 10.52 -11.12
CA ALA A 28 33.72 9.82 -9.84
C ALA A 28 32.98 10.54 -8.70
N THR A 29 33.03 11.87 -8.63
CA THR A 29 32.29 12.63 -7.61
C THR A 29 30.79 12.56 -7.83
N LEU A 30 30.33 12.66 -9.10
CA LEU A 30 28.91 12.52 -9.45
C LEU A 30 28.38 11.13 -9.08
N LEU A 31 29.10 10.06 -9.41
CA LEU A 31 28.73 8.70 -9.02
C LEU A 31 28.74 8.50 -7.51
N GLY A 32 29.71 9.10 -6.80
CA GLY A 32 29.80 9.04 -5.34
C GLY A 32 28.60 9.67 -4.62
N ILE A 33 28.03 10.75 -5.16
CA ILE A 33 26.86 11.45 -4.60
C ILE A 33 25.53 10.78 -5.01
N MET A 34 25.52 10.03 -6.11
CA MET A 34 24.31 9.39 -6.62
C MET A 34 23.84 8.20 -5.74
N ILE A 35 24.78 7.43 -5.17
CA ILE A 35 24.48 6.20 -4.41
C ILE A 35 23.62 6.45 -3.16
N PRO A 36 23.91 7.46 -2.29
CA PRO A 36 23.07 7.75 -1.13
C PRO A 36 21.64 8.22 -1.49
N SER A 37 21.44 8.85 -2.65
CA SER A 37 20.15 9.44 -3.03
C SER A 37 19.05 8.40 -3.28
N LEU A 38 19.42 7.19 -3.70
CA LEU A 38 18.48 6.10 -3.98
C LEU A 38 17.96 5.42 -2.71
N ASN A 39 18.72 5.45 -1.61
CA ASN A 39 18.29 4.87 -0.33
C ASN A 39 17.17 5.69 0.35
N SER A 40 17.09 7.00 0.08
CA SER A 40 16.12 7.90 0.73
C SER A 40 14.68 7.75 0.19
N VAL A 41 14.52 7.37 -1.07
CA VAL A 41 13.20 7.16 -1.71
C VAL A 41 12.54 5.84 -1.25
N LEU A 42 13.34 4.91 -0.73
CA LEU A 42 12.91 3.55 -0.44
C LEU A 42 12.12 3.42 0.88
N GLY A 43 12.55 4.10 1.94
CA GLY A 43 11.83 4.14 3.22
C GLY A 43 10.56 5.01 3.19
N PHE A 44 10.44 5.92 2.21
CA PHE A 44 9.27 6.80 2.04
C PHE A 44 8.00 6.01 1.73
N HIS A 45 8.09 4.99 0.88
CA HIS A 45 6.94 4.16 0.55
C HIS A 45 6.43 3.42 1.78
N VAL A 46 7.31 2.80 2.58
CA VAL A 46 6.92 2.07 3.79
C VAL A 46 6.19 2.99 4.77
N ARG A 47 6.74 4.20 5.01
CA ARG A 47 6.09 5.19 5.89
C ARG A 47 4.74 5.64 5.35
N ARG A 48 4.66 6.07 4.09
CA ARG A 48 3.41 6.55 3.48
C ARG A 48 2.35 5.46 3.47
N THR A 49 2.70 4.24 3.06
CA THR A 49 1.79 3.09 3.05
C THR A 49 1.29 2.77 4.46
N THR A 50 2.16 2.83 5.47
CA THR A 50 1.75 2.67 6.88
C THR A 50 0.75 3.75 7.29
N GLU A 51 1.04 5.02 7.00
CA GLU A 51 0.15 6.15 7.31
C GLU A 51 -1.21 6.03 6.61
N SER A 52 -1.23 5.62 5.33
CA SER A 52 -2.47 5.38 4.58
C SER A 52 -3.30 4.24 5.19
N ILE A 53 -2.68 3.13 5.58
CA ILE A 53 -3.39 2.01 6.23
C ILE A 53 -3.94 2.44 7.59
N CYS A 54 -3.13 3.12 8.41
CA CYS A 54 -3.54 3.67 9.70
C CYS A 54 -4.75 4.60 9.56
N SER A 55 -4.69 5.55 8.62
CA SER A 55 -5.80 6.45 8.33
C SER A 55 -7.05 5.70 7.87
N ALA A 56 -6.88 4.61 7.11
CA ALA A 56 -8.00 3.81 6.66
C ALA A 56 -8.66 3.01 7.78
N LEU A 57 -7.88 2.49 8.72
CA LEU A 57 -8.39 1.87 9.93
C LEU A 57 -9.20 2.87 10.77
N ASP A 58 -8.65 4.07 11.01
CA ASP A 58 -9.31 5.12 11.79
C ASP A 58 -10.61 5.59 11.13
N ARG A 59 -10.59 5.82 9.81
CA ARG A 59 -11.78 6.16 9.04
C ARG A 59 -12.82 5.06 9.12
N THR A 60 -12.43 3.81 8.85
CA THR A 60 -13.36 2.67 8.87
C THR A 60 -13.98 2.48 10.23
N LYS A 61 -13.23 2.67 11.31
CA LYS A 61 -13.77 2.66 12.68
C LYS A 61 -14.83 3.73 12.84
N SER A 62 -14.53 4.98 12.48
CA SER A 62 -15.48 6.09 12.59
C SER A 62 -16.75 5.86 11.77
N GLU A 63 -16.62 5.34 10.56
CA GLU A 63 -17.75 5.03 9.68
C GLU A 63 -18.58 3.86 10.21
N ALA A 64 -17.95 2.79 10.69
CA ALA A 64 -18.63 1.61 11.23
C ALA A 64 -19.45 1.90 12.50
N MET A 65 -19.13 2.97 13.24
CA MET A 65 -19.93 3.39 14.40
C MET A 65 -21.21 4.12 13.99
N ASN A 66 -21.24 4.72 12.80
CA ASN A 66 -22.34 5.58 12.34
C ASN A 66 -23.19 4.95 11.23
N ARG A 67 -22.74 3.84 10.65
CA ARG A 67 -23.34 3.19 9.47
C ARG A 67 -23.62 1.72 9.74
N LEU A 68 -24.53 1.13 8.95
CA LEU A 68 -24.79 -0.32 9.01
C LEU A 68 -23.60 -1.12 8.46
N VAL A 69 -22.95 -0.60 7.42
CA VAL A 69 -21.78 -1.23 6.80
C VAL A 69 -20.68 -0.20 6.59
N ALA A 70 -19.48 -0.57 7.05
CA ALA A 70 -18.24 0.09 6.71
C ALA A 70 -17.11 -0.95 6.69
N GLU A 71 -16.66 -1.32 5.51
CA GLU A 71 -15.54 -2.23 5.32
C GLU A 71 -14.42 -1.53 4.59
N VAL A 72 -13.19 -1.87 4.95
CA VAL A 72 -12.00 -1.49 4.19
C VAL A 72 -11.38 -2.74 3.58
N LYS A 73 -11.12 -2.67 2.29
CA LYS A 73 -10.40 -3.69 1.54
C LYS A 73 -9.04 -3.14 1.12
N ILE A 74 -7.99 -3.80 1.59
CA ILE A 74 -6.64 -3.63 1.07
C ILE A 74 -6.47 -4.70 -0.01
N SER A 75 -6.10 -4.31 -1.23
CA SER A 75 -5.95 -5.24 -2.35
C SER A 75 -4.59 -5.08 -3.04
N TYR A 76 -4.08 -6.17 -3.59
CA TYR A 76 -2.86 -6.22 -4.40
C TYR A 76 -3.21 -6.50 -5.85
N VAL A 77 -2.68 -5.67 -6.75
CA VAL A 77 -2.75 -5.84 -8.21
C VAL A 77 -1.34 -6.17 -8.71
N ALA A 78 -1.18 -7.36 -9.28
CA ALA A 78 0.10 -7.85 -9.78
C ALA A 78 0.73 -6.88 -10.78
N GLY A 79 1.99 -6.52 -10.55
CA GLY A 79 2.73 -5.57 -11.40
C GLY A 79 2.43 -4.09 -11.15
N ASP A 80 1.32 -3.74 -10.49
CA ASP A 80 0.89 -2.36 -10.31
C ASP A 80 1.10 -1.85 -8.88
N GLY A 81 0.50 -2.52 -7.88
CA GLY A 81 0.66 -2.13 -6.48
C GLY A 81 -0.52 -2.46 -5.58
N TYR A 82 -0.66 -1.69 -4.51
CA TYR A 82 -1.65 -1.89 -3.47
C TYR A 82 -2.64 -0.74 -3.43
N TYR A 83 -3.89 -1.10 -3.18
CA TYR A 83 -5.02 -0.19 -3.17
C TYR A 83 -5.84 -0.34 -1.89
N ILE A 84 -6.40 0.77 -1.43
CA ILE A 84 -7.45 0.81 -0.41
C ILE A 84 -8.76 1.18 -1.08
N THR A 85 -9.79 0.38 -0.80
CA THR A 85 -11.16 0.61 -1.23
C THR A 85 -12.09 0.53 -0.02
N TYR A 86 -13.05 1.44 0.08
CA TYR A 86 -14.06 1.42 1.14
C TYR A 86 -15.40 0.96 0.57
N TYR A 87 -16.11 0.14 1.34
CA TYR A 87 -17.48 -0.27 1.07
C TYR A 87 -18.33 0.28 2.21
N LEU A 88 -19.04 1.37 1.94
CA LEU A 88 -19.76 2.15 2.95
C LEU A 88 -21.25 2.18 2.63
N ASP A 89 -22.08 1.93 3.64
CA ASP A 89 -23.51 2.23 3.58
C ASP A 89 -23.76 3.72 3.81
N ARG A 90 -24.12 4.43 2.76
CA ARG A 90 -24.41 5.87 2.79
C ARG A 90 -25.82 6.21 3.27
N GLY A 91 -26.64 5.21 3.62
CA GLY A 91 -28.02 5.43 4.03
C GLY A 91 -28.85 6.07 2.90
N LYS A 92 -30.03 6.61 3.22
CA LYS A 92 -30.96 7.23 2.24
C LYS A 92 -30.48 8.56 1.64
N ASP A 93 -29.26 9.00 1.89
CA ASP A 93 -28.71 10.24 1.35
C ASP A 93 -28.09 9.99 -0.02
N GLY A 94 -28.93 9.74 -1.02
CA GLY A 94 -28.40 9.50 -2.35
C GLY A 94 -29.35 9.34 -3.52
N GLY A 95 -30.66 9.57 -3.40
CA GLY A 95 -31.58 9.64 -4.57
C GLY A 95 -31.59 8.42 -5.51
N SER A 96 -30.96 7.32 -5.12
CA SER A 96 -30.80 6.09 -5.88
C SER A 96 -31.09 4.93 -4.95
N ASP A 97 -31.67 3.86 -5.48
CA ASP A 97 -31.91 2.61 -4.75
C ASP A 97 -30.61 1.92 -4.29
N GLU A 98 -29.43 2.49 -4.61
CA GLU A 98 -28.10 2.04 -4.19
C GLU A 98 -27.43 2.88 -3.07
N ASN A 99 -27.51 2.42 -1.81
CA ASN A 99 -26.94 3.06 -0.63
C ASN A 99 -25.53 2.57 -0.28
N VAL A 100 -25.14 1.34 -0.66
CA VAL A 100 -23.78 0.85 -0.40
C VAL A 100 -22.93 1.07 -1.62
N ARG A 101 -21.90 1.91 -1.49
CA ARG A 101 -21.05 2.30 -2.61
C ARG A 101 -19.61 1.90 -2.36
N GLU A 102 -19.00 1.35 -3.40
CA GLU A 102 -17.57 1.23 -3.52
C GLU A 102 -16.98 2.63 -3.76
N ASP A 103 -16.20 3.13 -2.80
CA ASP A 103 -15.44 4.36 -3.00
C ASP A 103 -14.33 4.13 -4.03
N GLN A 104 -13.88 5.19 -4.69
CA GLN A 104 -12.77 5.11 -5.64
C GLN A 104 -11.52 4.52 -4.96
N ALA A 105 -10.96 3.46 -5.56
CA ALA A 105 -9.75 2.81 -5.07
C ALA A 105 -8.56 3.80 -5.02
N GLU A 106 -7.94 3.93 -3.85
CA GLU A 106 -6.76 4.77 -3.65
C GLU A 106 -5.49 3.92 -3.69
N LYS A 107 -4.54 4.27 -4.58
CA LYS A 107 -3.24 3.61 -4.63
C LYS A 107 -2.37 4.03 -3.45
N ILE A 108 -2.00 3.08 -2.59
CA ILE A 108 -1.22 3.32 -1.36
C ILE A 108 0.24 2.89 -1.45
N ALA A 109 0.57 1.99 -2.38
CA ALA A 109 1.93 1.49 -2.55
C ALA A 109 2.18 0.94 -3.96
N PRO A 110 3.41 1.03 -4.48
CA PRO A 110 3.80 0.32 -5.70
C PRO A 110 4.02 -1.18 -5.43
N ALA A 111 4.02 -2.01 -6.49
CA ALA A 111 4.20 -3.47 -6.38
C ALA A 111 5.53 -3.92 -5.75
N LYS A 112 6.55 -3.04 -5.72
CA LYS A 112 7.84 -3.29 -5.06
C LYS A 112 7.75 -3.25 -3.52
N THR A 113 6.73 -2.62 -2.95
CA THR A 113 6.42 -2.73 -1.53
C THR A 113 5.81 -4.10 -1.28
N ARG A 114 6.16 -4.78 -0.19
CA ARG A 114 5.58 -6.06 0.21
C ARG A 114 4.71 -5.80 1.43
N ILE A 115 3.42 -6.13 1.32
CA ILE A 115 2.49 -6.10 2.45
C ILE A 115 2.06 -7.54 2.72
N SER A 116 2.15 -7.95 3.97
CA SER A 116 1.59 -9.19 4.50
C SER A 116 0.79 -8.91 5.76
N TYR A 117 -0.08 -9.84 6.13
CA TYR A 117 -0.76 -9.81 7.42
C TYR A 117 -0.61 -11.14 8.13
N THR A 118 -0.61 -11.09 9.46
CA THR A 118 -0.57 -12.27 10.31
C THR A 118 -1.94 -12.40 10.97
N ASP A 119 -2.52 -13.59 10.94
CA ASP A 119 -3.75 -13.88 11.69
C ASP A 119 -3.45 -14.18 13.17
N ASP A 120 -4.48 -14.41 13.97
CA ASP A 120 -4.39 -14.75 15.39
C ASP A 120 -3.97 -16.21 15.65
N ASN A 121 -3.90 -17.04 14.61
CA ASN A 121 -3.26 -18.36 14.65
C ASN A 121 -1.75 -18.29 14.37
N GLY A 122 -1.23 -17.12 14.01
CA GLY A 122 0.17 -16.91 13.66
C GLY A 122 0.51 -17.22 12.20
N THR A 123 -0.49 -17.47 11.35
CA THR A 123 -0.27 -17.70 9.92
C THR A 123 0.01 -16.37 9.22
N VAL A 124 1.07 -16.33 8.42
CA VAL A 124 1.44 -15.16 7.63
C VAL A 124 0.87 -15.30 6.22
N HIS A 125 0.10 -14.31 5.81
CA HIS A 125 -0.54 -14.22 4.50
C HIS A 125 0.15 -13.14 3.67
N ASN A 126 0.87 -13.56 2.64
CA ASN A 126 1.62 -12.69 1.75
C ASN A 126 0.70 -12.20 0.62
N MET A 127 0.40 -10.89 0.57
CA MET A 127 -0.63 -10.38 -0.34
C MET A 127 -0.24 -10.41 -1.82
N TRP A 128 1.04 -10.62 -2.13
CA TRP A 128 1.52 -10.77 -3.49
C TRP A 128 1.40 -12.20 -4.03
N GLU A 129 1.00 -13.15 -3.19
CA GLU A 129 0.81 -14.54 -3.58
C GLU A 129 -0.62 -14.76 -4.09
N ALA A 130 -0.77 -15.67 -5.05
CA ALA A 130 -2.07 -16.02 -5.60
C ALA A 130 -2.99 -16.55 -4.50
N GLY A 131 -4.22 -16.05 -4.46
CA GLY A 131 -5.23 -16.42 -3.44
C GLY A 131 -5.24 -15.54 -2.19
N ASN A 132 -4.18 -14.77 -1.92
CA ASN A 132 -4.07 -13.90 -0.73
C ASN A 132 -4.10 -12.40 -1.07
N THR A 133 -4.59 -12.06 -2.26
CA THR A 133 -4.46 -10.71 -2.85
C THR A 133 -5.31 -9.64 -2.18
N SER A 134 -6.06 -9.96 -1.13
CA SER A 134 -6.83 -8.97 -0.39
C SER A 134 -6.95 -9.29 1.10
N LEU A 135 -7.06 -8.23 1.89
CA LEU A 135 -7.41 -8.24 3.30
C LEU A 135 -8.60 -7.31 3.49
N ILE A 136 -9.70 -7.82 4.05
CA ILE A 136 -10.91 -7.04 4.32
C ILE A 136 -11.11 -6.97 5.83
N LEU A 137 -11.21 -5.75 6.35
CA LEU A 137 -11.37 -5.47 7.78
C LEU A 137 -12.59 -4.58 8.03
N THR A 138 -13.20 -4.77 9.19
CA THR A 138 -14.30 -3.95 9.69
C THR A 138 -14.35 -4.01 11.22
N TYR A 139 -15.27 -3.24 11.82
CA TYR A 139 -15.39 -3.07 13.27
C TYR A 139 -16.75 -3.55 13.76
N ASN A 140 -16.77 -4.11 14.97
CA ASN A 140 -17.98 -4.39 15.67
C ASN A 140 -18.55 -3.08 16.25
N ARG A 141 -19.69 -2.62 15.72
CA ARG A 141 -20.37 -1.39 16.17
C ARG A 141 -20.70 -1.36 17.66
N ALA A 142 -20.95 -2.52 18.28
CA ALA A 142 -21.38 -2.60 19.66
C ALA A 142 -20.21 -2.49 20.64
N THR A 143 -19.03 -2.98 20.27
CA THR A 143 -17.86 -3.02 21.16
C THR A 143 -16.75 -2.04 20.75
N GLY A 144 -16.77 -1.55 19.50
CA GLY A 144 -15.68 -0.78 18.91
C GLY A 144 -14.44 -1.61 18.56
N GLY A 145 -14.46 -2.92 18.82
CA GLY A 145 -13.39 -3.86 18.50
C GLY A 145 -13.35 -4.25 17.02
N PHE A 146 -12.25 -4.86 16.58
CA PHE A 146 -12.17 -5.46 15.25
C PHE A 146 -13.11 -6.65 15.12
N ARG A 147 -13.73 -6.81 13.95
CA ARG A 147 -14.34 -8.09 13.56
C ARG A 147 -13.27 -9.06 13.07
N GLN A 148 -13.68 -10.30 12.81
CA GLN A 148 -12.84 -11.27 12.12
C GLN A 148 -12.49 -10.75 10.72
N ILE A 149 -11.44 -11.29 10.11
CA ILE A 149 -11.12 -10.99 8.72
C ILE A 149 -12.33 -11.39 7.87
N GLN A 150 -12.75 -10.54 6.93
CA GLN A 150 -13.90 -10.83 6.08
C GLN A 150 -13.44 -11.58 4.83
N THR A 151 -14.15 -12.64 4.43
CA THR A 151 -13.82 -13.43 3.23
C THR A 151 -14.27 -12.73 1.94
N GLU A 152 -15.33 -11.94 2.02
CA GLU A 152 -15.85 -11.14 0.91
C GLU A 152 -16.51 -9.86 1.44
N THR A 153 -16.54 -8.83 0.60
CA THR A 153 -17.18 -7.55 0.91
C THR A 153 -18.68 -7.70 0.83
N ILE A 154 -19.41 -7.10 1.76
CA ILE A 154 -20.86 -7.11 1.75
C ILE A 154 -21.37 -6.26 0.59
N GLY A 155 -22.15 -6.90 -0.29
CA GLY A 155 -22.87 -6.23 -1.36
C GLY A 155 -24.19 -5.65 -0.88
N GLN A 156 -24.67 -4.62 -1.58
CA GLN A 156 -25.93 -3.98 -1.24
C GLN A 156 -27.15 -4.92 -1.27
N GLU A 157 -27.20 -5.81 -2.26
CA GLU A 157 -28.30 -6.76 -2.42
C GLU A 157 -28.47 -7.63 -1.17
N GLN A 158 -27.36 -8.10 -0.61
CA GLN A 158 -27.34 -8.90 0.62
C GLN A 158 -27.85 -8.11 1.83
N ILE A 159 -27.49 -6.83 1.92
CA ILE A 159 -27.96 -5.93 2.99
C ILE A 159 -29.46 -5.72 2.90
N LEU A 160 -29.96 -5.39 1.70
CA LEU A 160 -31.38 -5.14 1.49
C LEU A 160 -32.23 -6.40 1.78
N ASP A 161 -31.77 -7.57 1.35
CA ASP A 161 -32.47 -8.83 1.64
C ASP A 161 -32.55 -9.12 3.15
N GLN A 162 -31.45 -8.95 3.88
CA GLN A 162 -31.40 -9.16 5.32
C GLN A 162 -32.28 -8.16 6.08
N LEU A 163 -32.24 -6.88 5.72
CA LEU A 163 -33.07 -5.85 6.33
C LEU A 163 -34.57 -6.07 6.05
N ASN A 164 -34.94 -6.48 4.83
CA ASN A 164 -36.32 -6.81 4.48
C ASN A 164 -36.86 -8.01 5.27
N GLN A 165 -35.99 -8.94 5.67
CA GLN A 165 -36.31 -10.07 6.53
C GLN A 165 -36.31 -9.70 8.03
N GLY A 166 -36.08 -8.43 8.38
CA GLY A 166 -35.99 -7.96 9.77
C GLY A 166 -34.76 -8.48 10.52
N LYS A 167 -33.71 -8.90 9.80
CA LYS A 167 -32.46 -9.40 10.36
C LYS A 167 -31.40 -8.31 10.39
N ASP A 168 -30.48 -8.42 11.35
CA ASP A 168 -29.26 -7.61 11.35
C ASP A 168 -28.35 -8.00 10.17
N VAL A 169 -27.51 -7.05 9.74
CA VAL A 169 -26.54 -7.28 8.65
C VAL A 169 -25.51 -8.32 9.07
N ALA A 170 -25.41 -9.40 8.31
CA ALA A 170 -24.48 -10.49 8.54
C ALA A 170 -23.18 -10.29 7.75
N PHE A 171 -22.07 -10.26 8.48
CA PHE A 171 -20.72 -10.13 7.95
C PHE A 171 -20.11 -11.50 7.64
N HIS A 172 -19.22 -11.57 6.65
CA HIS A 172 -18.57 -12.79 6.18
C HIS A 172 -17.31 -13.12 7.02
N ASP A 173 -17.53 -13.35 8.32
CA ASP A 173 -16.48 -13.59 9.31
C ASP A 173 -15.71 -14.92 8.99
N SER A 174 -14.39 -14.83 8.79
CA SER A 174 -13.54 -15.97 8.37
C SER A 174 -13.19 -17.01 9.44
N GLY A 175 -13.47 -16.72 10.72
CA GLY A 175 -13.00 -17.52 11.85
C GLY A 175 -11.67 -17.05 12.46
N SER A 176 -10.98 -16.08 11.86
CA SER A 176 -9.68 -15.60 12.34
C SER A 176 -9.60 -14.08 12.37
N TYR A 177 -8.81 -13.53 13.28
CA TYR A 177 -8.60 -12.09 13.43
C TYR A 177 -7.24 -11.70 12.86
N CYS A 178 -7.15 -10.52 12.25
CA CYS A 178 -5.85 -9.96 11.88
C CYS A 178 -5.13 -9.49 13.16
N SER A 179 -3.96 -10.05 13.43
CA SER A 179 -3.13 -9.68 14.59
C SER A 179 -2.13 -8.58 14.25
N SER A 180 -1.58 -8.60 13.03
CA SER A 180 -0.67 -7.56 12.56
C SER A 180 -0.60 -7.46 11.04
N MET A 181 -0.15 -6.31 10.54
CA MET A 181 0.22 -6.11 9.14
C MET A 181 1.68 -5.68 9.06
N THR A 182 2.47 -6.31 8.19
CA THR A 182 3.88 -5.99 7.98
C THR A 182 4.07 -5.36 6.61
N ILE A 183 4.73 -4.19 6.58
CA ILE A 183 5.04 -3.43 5.38
C ILE A 183 6.56 -3.39 5.23
N LEU A 184 7.05 -3.99 4.15
CA LEU A 184 8.47 -4.06 3.79
C LEU A 184 8.72 -3.34 2.47
N GLY A 185 9.76 -2.51 2.40
CA GLY A 185 10.11 -1.82 1.17
C GLY A 185 11.51 -1.20 1.24
N GLY A 186 12.36 -1.60 0.29
CA GLY A 186 13.71 -1.07 0.10
C GLY A 186 14.53 -0.91 1.39
N GLY A 187 14.60 -1.99 2.17
CA GLY A 187 15.40 -2.07 3.40
C GLY A 187 14.72 -1.51 4.66
N SER A 188 13.53 -0.90 4.54
CA SER A 188 12.73 -0.46 5.69
C SER A 188 11.59 -1.43 5.97
N GLN A 189 11.29 -1.65 7.25
CA GLN A 189 10.19 -2.48 7.71
C GLN A 189 9.41 -1.79 8.82
N LYS A 190 8.08 -1.85 8.74
CA LYS A 190 7.15 -1.42 9.78
C LYS A 190 6.08 -2.48 9.99
N SER A 191 5.67 -2.66 11.24
CA SER A 191 4.55 -3.51 11.61
C SER A 191 3.44 -2.68 12.25
N ILE A 192 2.20 -2.92 11.87
CA ILE A 192 0.99 -2.38 12.49
C ILE A 192 0.38 -3.50 13.32
N GLN A 193 0.52 -3.46 14.63
CA GLN A 193 -0.04 -4.43 15.56
C GLN A 193 -1.46 -4.04 15.92
N LEU A 194 -2.43 -4.94 15.73
CA LEU A 194 -3.84 -4.69 15.98
C LEU A 194 -4.22 -5.19 17.38
N ASN A 195 -4.94 -4.35 18.12
CA ASN A 195 -5.65 -4.75 19.33
C ASN A 195 -7.09 -5.10 18.94
N LYS A 196 -7.35 -6.41 18.84
CA LYS A 196 -8.67 -6.98 18.51
C LYS A 196 -9.80 -6.36 19.33
N ASP A 197 -9.66 -6.36 20.65
CA ASP A 197 -10.77 -6.02 21.54
C ASP A 197 -11.05 -4.52 21.58
N ALA A 198 -10.00 -3.70 21.57
CA ALA A 198 -10.13 -2.24 21.60
C ALA A 198 -10.39 -1.62 20.21
N GLY A 199 -10.15 -2.38 19.14
CA GLY A 199 -10.19 -1.87 17.77
C GLY A 199 -9.18 -0.74 17.55
N THR A 200 -8.01 -0.85 18.16
CA THR A 200 -6.91 0.13 18.07
C THR A 200 -5.68 -0.54 17.49
N TYR A 201 -4.66 0.23 17.13
CA TYR A 201 -3.43 -0.30 16.59
C TYR A 201 -2.21 0.43 17.17
N LYS A 202 -1.04 -0.22 17.06
CA LYS A 202 0.27 0.36 17.39
C LYS A 202 1.23 0.12 16.24
N VAL A 203 1.90 1.18 15.79
CA VAL A 203 2.97 1.07 14.79
C VAL A 203 4.29 0.77 15.48
N VAL A 204 5.00 -0.26 15.02
CA VAL A 204 6.31 -0.67 15.49
C VAL A 204 7.30 -0.56 14.33
N ASN A 205 8.44 0.08 14.59
CA ASN A 205 9.56 0.06 13.66
C ASN A 205 10.36 -1.22 13.89
N GLU A 206 10.51 -2.03 12.86
CA GLU A 206 11.37 -3.21 12.92
C GLU A 206 12.68 -2.83 12.25
N GLN A 207 13.79 -2.89 13.00
CA GLN A 207 15.11 -2.79 12.38
C GLN A 207 15.31 -4.03 11.52
N PRO A 208 15.76 -3.91 10.26
CA PRO A 208 16.22 -5.08 9.52
C PRO A 208 17.32 -5.74 10.36
N GLY A 209 17.15 -7.02 10.67
CA GLY A 209 18.10 -7.78 11.49
C GLY A 209 19.52 -7.62 10.97
N ASN A 210 20.46 -7.42 11.88
CA ASN A 210 21.91 -7.47 11.62
C ASN A 210 22.32 -8.83 11.04
#